data_AF-A0A7C6RZR0-F1
#
_entry.id   AF-A0A7C6RZR0-F1
#
_cell.length_a   1.000
_cell.length_b   1.000
_cell.length_c   1.000
_cell.angle_alpha   90.00
_cell.angle_beta   90.00
_cell.angle_gamma   90.00
#
_symmetry.space_group_name_H-M   'P 1'
#
loop_
_entity.id
_entity.type
_entity.pdbx_description
1 polymer ?
#
loop_
_entity_poly.entity_id
_entity_poly.type
_entity_poly.pdbx_seq_one_letter_code
_entity_poly.pdbx_strand_id
1 'polypeptide(L)'
;MEKKTYAVAMIGISEAERNVLRNIFKLSQYRTYSYTAAIPGEATDILMVDADDAWAMAEWRLQKGDAAPGGSSGNSYQPSIPTIM
;
A
#
# COMPACT_ATOMS: atom_id res chain seq x y z
N MET A 1 -18.67 -2.96 -15.65
CA MET A 1 -17.46 -3.10 -14.83
C MET A 1 -17.83 -2.69 -13.42
N GLU A 2 -17.69 -3.57 -12.44
CA GLU A 2 -17.96 -3.23 -11.04
C GLU A 2 -16.93 -2.20 -10.55
N LYS A 3 -17.41 -1.22 -9.81
CA LYS A 3 -16.56 -0.19 -9.21
C LYS A 3 -15.90 -0.78 -7.97
N LYS A 4 -14.57 -0.78 -7.93
CA LYS A 4 -13.80 -1.32 -6.80
C LYS A 4 -13.27 -0.20 -5.92
N THR A 5 -13.48 -0.34 -4.61
CA THR A 5 -12.97 0.60 -3.60
C THR A 5 -11.78 -0.02 -2.88
N TYR A 6 -10.74 0.77 -2.65
CA TYR A 6 -9.55 0.38 -1.92
C TYR A 6 -9.40 1.21 -0.64
N ALA A 7 -9.22 0.55 0.50
CA ALA A 7 -8.91 1.19 1.77
C ALA A 7 -7.40 1.48 1.86
N VAL A 8 -7.06 2.74 2.18
CA VAL A 8 -5.69 3.26 2.20
C VAL A 8 -5.29 3.66 3.62
N ALA A 9 -4.36 2.93 4.24
CA ALA A 9 -3.75 3.32 5.51
C ALA A 9 -2.53 4.21 5.25
N MET A 10 -2.28 5.13 6.18
CA MET A 10 -1.24 6.14 6.06
C MET A 10 -0.44 6.21 7.37
N ILE A 11 0.87 6.00 7.29
CA ILE A 11 1.83 6.07 8.40
C ILE A 11 2.79 7.23 8.14
N GLY A 12 3.10 8.05 9.14
CA GLY A 12 3.99 9.21 9.02
C GLY A 12 3.39 10.42 8.31
N ILE A 13 2.30 10.26 7.56
CA ILE A 13 1.65 11.35 6.83
C ILE A 13 0.97 12.33 7.80
N SER A 14 1.28 13.62 7.67
CA SER A 14 0.70 14.68 8.51
C SER A 14 -0.82 14.84 8.28
N GLU A 15 -1.52 15.46 9.22
CA GLU A 15 -2.96 15.70 9.08
C GLU A 15 -3.29 16.57 7.86
N ALA A 16 -2.46 17.57 7.57
CA ALA A 16 -2.64 18.45 6.42
C ALA A 16 -2.57 17.66 5.09
N GLU A 17 -1.57 16.80 4.95
CA GLU A 17 -1.42 15.94 3.77
C GLU A 17 -2.53 14.88 3.68
N ARG A 18 -2.93 14.29 4.81
CA ARG A 18 -4.09 13.38 4.86
C ARG A 18 -5.35 14.06 4.34
N ASN A 19 -5.57 15.34 4.66
CA ASN A 19 -6.71 16.09 4.16
C ASN A 19 -6.64 16.33 2.64
N VAL A 20 -5.45 16.61 2.10
CA VAL A 20 -5.24 16.70 0.65
C VAL A 20 -5.53 15.35 -0.02
N LEU A 21 -4.99 14.25 0.52
CA LEU A 21 -5.22 12.89 0.00
C LEU A 21 -6.71 12.51 0.05
N ARG A 22 -7.41 12.82 1.15
CA ARG A 22 -8.87 12.61 1.24
C ARG A 22 -9.64 13.39 0.17
N ASN A 23 -9.22 14.60 -0.16
CA ASN A 23 -9.84 15.37 -1.22
C ASN A 23 -9.58 14.73 -2.60
N ILE A 24 -8.36 14.25 -2.86
CA ILE A 24 -8.03 13.50 -4.08
C ILE A 24 -8.87 12.22 -4.16
N PHE A 25 -9.02 11.48 -3.05
CA PHE A 25 -9.83 10.28 -2.97
C PHE A 25 -11.31 10.54 -3.28
N LYS A 26 -11.89 11.66 -2.83
CA LYS A 26 -13.26 12.04 -3.21
C LYS A 26 -13.42 12.21 -4.73
N LEU A 27 -12.41 12.75 -5.42
CA LEU A 27 -12.44 12.89 -6.88
C LEU A 27 -12.41 11.54 -7.62
N SER A 28 -11.89 10.48 -6.98
CA SER A 28 -11.90 9.13 -7.54
C SER A 28 -13.28 8.46 -7.55
N GLN A 29 -14.29 9.03 -6.88
CA GLN A 29 -15.63 8.44 -6.79
C GLN A 29 -16.34 8.30 -8.14
N TYR A 30 -15.95 9.08 -9.16
CA TYR A 30 -16.54 8.98 -10.50
C TYR A 30 -15.71 8.14 -11.47
N ARG A 31 -14.67 7.45 -10.96
CA ARG A 31 -13.77 6.60 -11.74
C ARG A 31 -14.05 5.11 -11.47
N THR A 32 -13.45 4.25 -12.29
CA THR A 32 -13.54 2.78 -12.16
C THR A 32 -13.03 2.27 -10.81
N TYR A 33 -12.02 2.94 -10.26
CA TYR A 33 -11.45 2.65 -8.94
C TYR A 33 -11.65 3.84 -8.02
N SER A 34 -12.12 3.57 -6.80
CA SER A 34 -12.21 4.55 -5.72
C SER A 34 -11.29 4.20 -4.56
N TYR A 35 -10.94 5.21 -3.80
CA TYR A 35 -10.05 5.10 -2.65
C TYR A 35 -10.71 5.73 -1.43
N THR A 36 -10.47 5.16 -0.25
CA THR A 36 -10.93 5.72 1.04
C THR A 36 -9.81 5.63 2.06
N ALA A 37 -9.71 6.60 2.98
CA ALA A 37 -8.79 6.49 4.08
C ALA A 37 -9.26 5.37 5.02
N ALA A 38 -8.37 4.42 5.33
CA ALA A 38 -8.66 3.31 6.24
C ALA A 38 -8.85 3.83 7.67
N ILE A 39 -9.76 3.21 8.41
CA ILE A 39 -9.93 3.45 9.84
C ILE A 39 -8.89 2.59 10.58
N PRO A 40 -8.27 3.09 11.68
CA PRO A 40 -7.35 2.29 12.47
C PRO A 40 -7.99 0.95 12.90
N GLY A 41 -7.34 -0.16 12.58
CA GLY A 41 -7.81 -1.52 12.87
C GLY A 41 -8.64 -2.18 11.77
N GLU A 42 -8.98 -1.48 10.69
CA GLU A 42 -9.61 -2.09 9.52
C GLU A 42 -8.60 -2.77 8.60
N ALA A 43 -9.07 -3.80 7.88
CA ALA A 43 -8.31 -4.40 6.80
C ALA A 43 -8.00 -3.33 5.74
N THR A 44 -6.73 -3.23 5.37
CA THR A 44 -6.23 -2.20 4.47
C THR A 44 -5.77 -2.83 3.17
N ASP A 45 -6.15 -2.26 2.03
CA ASP A 45 -5.70 -2.73 0.70
C ASP A 45 -4.38 -2.09 0.27
N ILE A 46 -4.15 -0.82 0.63
CA ILE A 46 -2.98 -0.03 0.25
C ILE A 46 -2.37 0.60 1.50
N LEU A 47 -1.08 0.42 1.70
CA LEU A 47 -0.33 1.09 2.76
C LEU A 47 0.56 2.18 2.15
N MET A 48 0.38 3.41 2.61
CA MET A 48 1.25 4.56 2.31
C MET A 48 2.08 4.88 3.55
N VAL A 49 3.39 5.02 3.38
CA VAL A 49 4.34 5.29 4.46
C VAL A 49 5.21 6.45 4.04
N ASP A 50 5.39 7.43 4.91
CA ASP A 50 6.44 8.43 4.75
C ASP A 50 7.81 7.77 4.94
N ALA A 51 8.61 7.76 3.88
CA ALA A 51 9.93 7.13 3.90
C ALA A 51 11.00 7.99 4.58
N ASP A 52 10.76 9.30 4.69
CA ASP A 52 11.69 10.24 5.31
C ASP A 52 11.47 10.32 6.84
N ASP A 53 10.31 9.88 7.34
CA ASP A 53 10.02 9.76 8.76
C ASP A 53 10.54 8.42 9.33
N ALA A 54 11.57 8.51 10.17
CA ALA A 54 12.18 7.36 10.83
C ALA A 54 11.19 6.60 11.74
N TRP A 55 10.23 7.30 12.36
CA TRP A 55 9.19 6.67 13.18
C TRP A 55 8.20 5.88 12.31
N ALA A 56 7.77 6.47 11.19
CA ALA A 56 6.88 5.82 10.24
C ALA A 56 7.49 4.53 9.65
N MET A 57 8.77 4.59 9.28
CA MET A 57 9.50 3.44 8.77
C MET A 57 9.75 2.38 9.84
N ALA A 58 9.86 2.76 11.12
CA ALA A 58 9.92 1.80 12.23
C ALA A 58 8.57 1.07 12.41
N GLU A 59 7.46 1.80 12.41
CA GLU A 59 6.11 1.21 12.50
C GLU A 59 5.82 0.27 11.33
N TRP A 60 6.13 0.68 10.10
CA TRP A 60 6.01 -0.18 8.93
C TRP A 60 6.82 -1.48 9.05
N ARG A 61 8.06 -1.39 9.55
CA ARG A 61 8.91 -2.58 9.78
C ARG A 61 8.33 -3.50 10.84
N LEU A 62 7.70 -2.98 11.89
CA LEU A 62 7.03 -3.77 12.92
C LEU A 62 5.83 -4.52 12.33
N GLN A 63 4.97 -3.83 11.57
CA GLN A 63 3.84 -4.47 10.88
C GLN A 63 4.29 -5.55 9.88
N LYS A 64 5.44 -5.36 9.22
CA LYS A 64 6.05 -6.37 8.36
C LYS A 64 6.72 -7.51 9.14
N GLY A 65 7.27 -7.22 10.32
CA GLY A 65 7.96 -8.17 11.19
C GLY A 65 6.99 -9.18 11.82
N ASP A 66 5.79 -8.74 12.17
CA ASP A 66 4.67 -9.63 12.54
C ASP A 66 4.14 -10.44 11.33
N ALA A 67 4.54 -10.06 10.11
CA ALA A 67 4.30 -10.79 8.87
C ALA A 67 5.55 -11.57 8.40
N ALA A 68 6.09 -12.46 9.23
CA ALA A 68 7.05 -13.50 8.79
C ALA A 68 6.36 -14.87 8.64
N PRO A 69 6.82 -15.74 7.72
CA PRO A 69 6.44 -15.79 6.32
C PRO A 69 5.42 -16.92 6.05
N GLY A 70 4.17 -16.56 5.80
CA GLY A 70 3.16 -17.47 5.25
C GLY A 70 3.16 -17.42 3.72
N GLY A 71 4.14 -18.08 3.08
CA GLY A 71 4.09 -18.53 1.69
C GLY A 71 3.65 -17.54 0.60
N SER A 72 4.56 -16.69 0.14
CA SER A 72 4.50 -16.21 -1.25
C SER A 72 5.75 -16.67 -1.97
N SER A 73 5.62 -17.81 -2.65
CA SER A 73 6.63 -18.34 -3.55
C SER A 73 6.88 -17.30 -4.63
N GLY A 74 7.98 -16.56 -4.49
CA GLY A 74 8.45 -15.65 -5.53
C GLY A 74 8.81 -16.46 -6.76
N ASN A 75 7.87 -16.57 -7.71
CA ASN A 75 8.18 -16.97 -9.08
C ASN A 75 9.00 -15.83 -9.70
N SER A 76 10.29 -15.82 -9.40
CA SER A 76 11.27 -15.09 -10.21
C SER A 76 11.32 -15.79 -11.56
N TYR A 77 10.61 -15.25 -12.54
CA TYR A 77 10.83 -15.59 -13.93
C TYR A 77 12.24 -15.11 -14.30
N GLN A 78 13.23 -15.98 -14.11
CA GLN A 78 14.55 -15.79 -14.68
C GLN A 78 14.51 -16.43 -16.08
N PRO A 79 14.48 -15.66 -17.17
CA PRO A 79 14.55 -16.23 -18.51
C PRO A 79 15.93 -16.89 -18.67
N SER A 80 15.93 -18.21 -18.82
CA SER A 80 17.13 -18.99 -19.10
C SER A 80 17.53 -18.71 -20.55
N ILE A 81 18.53 -17.85 -20.77
CA ILE A 81 19.13 -17.69 -22.09
C ILE A 81 20.13 -18.85 -22.26
N PRO A 82 19.93 -19.78 -23.20
CA PRO A 82 20.93 -20.80 -23.48
C PRO A 82 22.12 -20.14 -24.17
N THR A 83 23.30 -20.22 -23.55
CA THR A 83 24.57 -19.94 -24.23
C THR A 83 24.89 -21.13 -25.10
N ILE A 84 24.86 -20.94 -26.42
CA ILE A 84 25.34 -21.93 -27.40
C ILE A 84 26.88 -21.80 -27.42
N MET A 85 27.58 -22.91 -27.15
CA MET A 85 29.01 -23.05 -27.45
C MET A 85 29.22 -23.50 -28.89
#